data_AF-A0AAU3C0B7-F1
#
_entry.id   AF-A0AAU3C0B7-F1
#
_cell.length_a   1.000
_cell.length_b   1.000
_cell.length_c   1.000
_cell.angle_alpha   90.00
_cell.angle_beta   90.00
_cell.angle_gamma   90.00
#
_symmetry.space_group_name_H-M   'P 1'
#
loop_
_entity.id
_entity.type
_entity.pdbx_description
1 polymer ?
#
loop_
_entity_poly.entity_id
_entity_poly.type
_entity_poly.pdbx_seq_one_letter_code
_entity_poly.pdbx_strand_id
1 'polypeptide(L)'
;MPDPLRVQAAGVLAEHTHQIGAAIRAHAETVLPEDAPGMERAAELLGLHKTRLLTAEHGGALEPLLSTLTSAFTALVAVEAAHAVARRWAVLRTHGSAATELRDALAGPSAMLPTGFARHSSISVSCVCCEYKHDEDESYTVYFDTLEEATKTVVDAGWTVFEDGSVLCHSDDAEHQELRTPQQPEQVPVCEGQEELTAAVNCALESRSR
;
A
#
# COMPACT_ATOMS: atom_id res chain seq x y z
N MET A 1 43.38 -31.53 -23.34
CA MET A 1 42.32 -30.95 -24.21
C MET A 1 41.00 -31.15 -23.48
N PRO A 2 40.27 -30.09 -23.09
CA PRO A 2 38.96 -30.26 -22.48
C PRO A 2 38.02 -30.94 -23.48
N ASP A 3 37.15 -31.80 -22.97
CA ASP A 3 36.12 -32.48 -23.74
C ASP A 3 35.22 -31.43 -24.44
N PRO A 4 35.09 -31.44 -25.77
CA PRO A 4 34.29 -30.46 -26.50
C PRO A 4 32.84 -30.40 -26.01
N LEU A 5 32.28 -31.51 -25.53
CA LEU A 5 30.93 -31.56 -24.98
C LEU A 5 30.82 -30.81 -23.65
N ARG A 6 31.85 -30.89 -22.80
CA ARG A 6 31.91 -30.11 -21.55
C ARG A 6 32.01 -28.62 -21.83
N VAL A 7 32.79 -28.23 -22.84
CA VAL A 7 32.94 -26.82 -23.24
C VAL A 7 31.60 -26.29 -23.78
N GLN A 8 30.90 -27.07 -24.61
CA GLN A 8 29.59 -26.71 -25.13
C GLN A 8 28.52 -26.59 -24.03
N ALA A 9 28.47 -27.57 -23.10
CA ALA A 9 27.54 -27.54 -21.97
C ALA A 9 27.78 -26.34 -21.05
N ALA A 10 29.04 -25.99 -20.77
CA ALA A 10 29.40 -24.82 -19.99
C ALA A 10 28.95 -23.51 -20.66
N GLY A 11 29.08 -23.40 -21.99
CA GLY A 11 28.61 -22.25 -22.76
C GLY A 11 27.10 -22.05 -22.67
N VAL A 12 26.32 -23.12 -22.81
CA VAL A 12 24.85 -23.08 -22.70
C VAL A 12 24.43 -22.69 -21.28
N LEU A 13 25.08 -23.25 -20.25
CA LEU A 13 24.77 -22.91 -18.85
C LEU A 13 25.10 -21.46 -18.52
N ALA A 14 26.21 -20.92 -19.03
CA ALA A 14 26.59 -19.53 -18.82
C ALA A 14 25.58 -18.56 -19.46
N GLU A 15 25.18 -18.83 -20.70
CA GLU A 15 24.17 -18.03 -21.41
C GLU A 15 22.83 -18.04 -20.68
N HIS A 16 22.37 -19.21 -20.24
CA HIS A 16 21.09 -19.31 -19.52
C HIS A 16 21.14 -18.60 -18.16
N THR A 17 22.25 -18.71 -17.43
CA THR A 17 22.45 -18.00 -16.16
C THR A 17 22.41 -16.48 -16.38
N HIS A 18 23.00 -16.00 -17.48
CA HIS A 18 22.97 -14.59 -17.85
C HIS A 18 21.54 -14.11 -18.15
N GLN A 19 20.77 -14.87 -18.95
CA GLN A 19 19.39 -14.54 -19.31
C GLN A 19 18.46 -14.51 -18.10
N ILE A 20 18.55 -15.50 -17.20
CA ILE A 20 17.77 -15.55 -15.95
C ILE A 20 18.11 -14.35 -15.06
N GLY A 21 19.40 -14.06 -14.87
CA GLY A 21 19.83 -12.92 -14.06
C GLY A 21 19.41 -11.57 -14.64
N ALA A 22 19.36 -11.43 -15.96
CA ALA A 22 18.86 -10.22 -16.62
C ALA A 22 17.35 -10.03 -16.41
N ALA A 23 16.56 -11.10 -16.50
CA ALA A 23 15.12 -11.05 -16.26
C ALA A 23 14.78 -10.65 -14.82
N ILE A 24 15.50 -11.20 -13.83
CA ILE A 24 15.31 -10.86 -12.42
C ILE A 24 15.62 -9.38 -12.15
N ARG A 25 16.74 -8.86 -12.71
CA ARG A 25 17.11 -7.43 -12.56
C ARG A 25 16.07 -6.51 -13.19
N ALA A 26 15.62 -6.80 -14.41
CA ALA A 26 14.59 -6.02 -15.08
C ALA A 26 13.27 -5.99 -14.28
N HIS A 27 12.90 -7.11 -13.64
CA HIS A 27 11.72 -7.16 -12.78
C HIS A 27 11.88 -6.34 -11.48
N ALA A 28 13.06 -6.39 -10.86
CA ALA A 28 13.35 -5.61 -9.66
C ALA A 28 13.33 -4.09 -9.88
N GLU A 29 13.54 -3.63 -11.12
CA GLU A 29 13.55 -2.22 -11.49
C GLU A 29 12.16 -1.66 -11.87
N THR A 30 11.17 -2.51 -12.17
CA THR A 30 9.95 -2.08 -12.86
C THR A 30 8.63 -2.19 -12.09
N VAL A 31 8.54 -2.90 -10.96
CA VAL A 31 7.22 -3.21 -10.35
C VAL A 31 7.15 -3.08 -8.82
N LEU A 32 6.06 -2.47 -8.34
CA LEU A 32 5.52 -2.62 -6.97
C LEU A 32 5.00 -4.06 -6.75
N PRO A 33 4.96 -4.58 -5.50
CA PRO A 33 4.95 -6.02 -5.20
C PRO A 33 3.71 -6.85 -5.60
N GLU A 34 2.71 -6.29 -6.27
CA GLU A 34 1.46 -7.00 -6.55
C GLU A 34 1.45 -7.74 -7.88
N ASP A 35 2.31 -7.36 -8.84
CA ASP A 35 2.45 -8.12 -10.08
C ASP A 35 3.67 -9.04 -9.99
N ALA A 36 3.39 -10.33 -9.83
CA ALA A 36 4.36 -11.43 -9.74
C ALA A 36 4.77 -12.13 -11.08
N PRO A 37 4.64 -11.57 -12.30
CA PRO A 37 4.90 -12.33 -13.53
C PRO A 37 6.39 -12.60 -13.80
N GLY A 38 7.30 -11.82 -13.20
CA GLY A 38 8.75 -12.00 -13.42
C GLY A 38 9.31 -13.29 -12.81
N MET A 39 8.88 -13.61 -11.58
CA MET A 39 9.31 -14.82 -10.87
C MET A 39 8.71 -16.08 -11.47
N GLU A 40 7.44 -16.03 -11.88
CA GLU A 40 6.77 -17.13 -12.56
C GLU A 40 7.43 -17.44 -13.91
N ARG A 41 7.77 -16.41 -14.68
CA ARG A 41 8.49 -16.56 -15.96
C ARG A 41 9.90 -17.15 -15.79
N ALA A 42 10.62 -16.76 -14.74
CA ALA A 42 11.94 -17.33 -14.44
C ALA A 42 11.85 -18.83 -14.07
N ALA A 43 10.84 -19.21 -13.28
CA ALA A 43 10.58 -20.60 -12.93
C ALA A 43 10.17 -21.44 -14.16
N GLU A 44 9.35 -20.88 -15.06
CA GLU A 44 8.95 -21.52 -16.32
C GLU A 44 10.16 -21.78 -17.24
N LEU A 45 11.04 -20.78 -17.40
CA LEU A 45 12.27 -20.92 -18.21
C LEU A 45 13.22 -21.98 -17.64
N LEU A 46 13.38 -22.03 -16.31
CA LEU A 46 14.12 -23.09 -15.63
C LEU A 46 13.53 -24.48 -15.89
N GLY A 47 12.20 -24.62 -15.84
CA GLY A 47 11.50 -25.86 -16.16
C GLY A 47 11.69 -26.31 -17.60
N LEU A 48 11.59 -25.39 -18.56
CA LEU A 48 11.80 -25.65 -19.98
C LEU A 48 13.25 -26.09 -20.28
N HIS A 49 14.22 -25.45 -19.64
CA HIS A 49 15.64 -25.81 -19.81
C HIS A 49 16.00 -27.14 -19.16
N LYS A 50 15.45 -27.45 -17.98
CA LYS A 50 15.59 -28.77 -17.36
C LYS A 50 15.06 -29.87 -18.28
N THR A 51 13.88 -29.66 -18.87
CA THR A 51 13.24 -30.62 -19.77
C THR A 51 14.10 -30.87 -21.01
N ARG A 52 14.61 -29.79 -21.65
CA ARG A 52 15.50 -29.91 -22.83
C ARG A 52 16.79 -30.67 -22.54
N LEU A 53 17.40 -30.45 -21.37
CA LEU A 53 18.65 -31.11 -20.98
C LEU A 53 18.45 -32.58 -20.61
N LEU A 54 17.28 -32.95 -20.07
CA LEU A 54 16.94 -34.35 -19.75
C LEU A 54 16.55 -35.17 -20.98
N THR A 55 16.00 -34.54 -22.03
CA THR A 55 15.65 -35.21 -23.29
C THR A 55 16.84 -35.48 -24.22
N ALA A 56 18.01 -34.92 -23.95
CA ALA A 56 19.22 -35.27 -24.68
C ALA A 56 19.70 -36.68 -24.27
N GLU A 57 20.31 -37.45 -25.18
CA GLU A 57 20.75 -38.86 -25.00
C GLU A 57 21.66 -39.16 -23.78
N HIS A 58 22.00 -38.14 -22.99
CA HIS A 58 22.96 -38.17 -21.89
C HIS A 58 22.30 -37.85 -20.52
N GLY A 59 20.97 -37.87 -20.42
CA GLY A 59 20.19 -37.39 -19.26
C GLY A 59 20.63 -37.95 -17.90
N GLY A 60 21.06 -39.21 -17.82
CA GLY A 60 21.46 -39.83 -16.54
C GLY A 60 22.75 -39.29 -15.93
N ALA A 61 23.68 -38.76 -16.74
CA ALA A 61 24.94 -38.22 -16.22
C ALA A 61 24.83 -36.75 -15.77
N LEU A 62 23.83 -36.02 -16.28
CA LEU A 62 23.64 -34.59 -16.02
C LEU A 62 22.64 -34.31 -14.90
N GLU A 63 21.83 -35.29 -14.50
CA GLU A 63 20.81 -35.14 -13.46
C GLU A 63 21.34 -34.63 -12.09
N PRO A 64 22.47 -35.13 -11.55
CA PRO A 64 23.01 -34.60 -10.29
C PRO A 64 23.46 -33.14 -10.40
N LEU A 65 23.98 -32.77 -11.57
CA LEU A 65 24.47 -31.42 -11.86
C LEU A 65 23.30 -30.45 -12.04
N LEU A 66 22.22 -30.88 -12.71
CA LEU A 66 20.98 -30.12 -12.83
C LEU A 66 20.27 -29.94 -11.49
N SER A 67 20.25 -30.98 -10.65
CA SER A 67 19.69 -30.90 -9.29
C SER A 67 20.46 -29.89 -8.42
N THR A 68 21.79 -29.92 -8.50
CA THR A 68 22.67 -28.98 -7.79
C THR A 68 22.47 -27.55 -8.28
N LEU A 69 22.39 -27.33 -9.59
CA LEU A 69 22.13 -26.01 -10.18
C LEU A 69 20.75 -25.49 -9.78
N THR A 70 19.71 -26.34 -9.85
CA THR A 70 18.35 -25.96 -9.44
C THR A 70 18.34 -25.52 -7.96
N SER A 71 19.00 -26.29 -7.08
CA SER A 71 19.10 -25.95 -5.66
C SER A 71 19.86 -24.64 -5.44
N ALA A 72 20.94 -24.39 -6.17
CA ALA A 72 21.70 -23.15 -6.10
C ALA A 72 20.88 -21.94 -6.60
N PHE A 73 20.11 -22.09 -7.68
CA PHE A 73 19.20 -21.05 -8.17
C PHE A 73 18.09 -20.74 -7.17
N THR A 74 17.46 -21.76 -6.57
CA THR A 74 16.46 -21.56 -5.52
C THR A 74 17.05 -20.82 -4.32
N ALA A 75 18.28 -21.16 -3.92
CA ALA A 75 18.98 -20.46 -2.85
C ALA A 75 19.30 -19.00 -3.20
N LEU A 76 19.73 -18.72 -4.44
CA LEU A 76 20.00 -17.37 -4.91
C LEU A 76 18.73 -16.49 -4.90
N VAL A 77 17.62 -17.03 -5.41
CA VAL A 77 16.31 -16.37 -5.36
C VAL A 77 15.89 -16.07 -3.92
N ALA A 78 16.07 -17.02 -3.01
CA ALA A 78 15.75 -16.83 -1.59
C ALA A 78 16.62 -15.73 -0.95
N VAL A 79 17.91 -15.65 -1.30
CA VAL A 79 18.82 -14.60 -0.82
C VAL A 79 18.43 -13.23 -1.37
N GLU A 80 18.06 -13.12 -2.65
CA GLU A 80 17.62 -11.86 -3.25
C GLU A 80 16.30 -11.37 -2.62
N ALA A 81 15.35 -12.28 -2.42
CA ALA A 81 14.10 -11.99 -1.70
C ALA A 81 14.38 -11.52 -0.26
N ALA A 82 15.25 -12.23 0.47
CA ALA A 82 15.67 -11.84 1.81
C ALA A 82 16.36 -10.46 1.82
N HIS A 83 17.17 -10.15 0.82
CA HIS A 83 17.84 -8.85 0.70
C HIS A 83 16.87 -7.72 0.32
N ALA A 84 15.85 -7.99 -0.50
CA ALA A 84 14.77 -7.04 -0.78
C ALA A 84 13.95 -6.74 0.49
N VAL A 85 13.59 -7.78 1.25
CA VAL A 85 12.93 -7.64 2.55
C VAL A 85 13.82 -6.85 3.52
N ALA A 86 15.10 -7.17 3.64
CA ALA A 86 16.03 -6.45 4.52
C ALA A 86 16.16 -4.96 4.15
N ARG A 87 16.22 -4.63 2.85
CA ARG A 87 16.22 -3.24 2.37
C ARG A 87 14.92 -2.52 2.73
N ARG A 88 13.76 -3.16 2.59
CA ARG A 88 12.47 -2.60 3.04
C ARG A 88 12.47 -2.35 4.55
N TRP A 89 12.95 -3.30 5.35
CA TRP A 89 13.07 -3.12 6.80
C TRP A 89 14.08 -2.03 7.20
N ALA A 90 15.11 -1.77 6.38
CA ALA A 90 16.02 -0.66 6.59
C ALA A 90 15.33 0.68 6.28
N VAL A 91 14.61 0.77 5.16
CA VAL A 91 13.80 1.93 4.75
C VAL A 91 12.70 2.21 5.78
N LEU A 92 11.96 1.20 6.22
CA LEU A 92 10.94 1.33 7.27
C LEU A 92 11.54 1.71 8.63
N ARG A 93 12.78 1.32 8.94
CA ARG A 93 13.46 1.78 10.17
C ARG A 93 13.90 3.24 10.06
N THR A 94 14.43 3.67 8.93
CA THR A 94 14.81 5.07 8.70
C THR A 94 13.59 5.99 8.62
N HIS A 95 12.51 5.57 7.96
CA HIS A 95 11.28 6.34 7.90
C HIS A 95 10.40 6.15 9.14
N GLY A 96 10.51 5.04 9.87
CA GLY A 96 9.81 4.82 11.13
C GLY A 96 10.37 5.67 12.27
N SER A 97 11.69 5.89 12.32
CA SER A 97 12.26 6.91 13.23
C SER A 97 11.89 8.31 12.76
N ALA A 98 11.98 8.62 11.47
CA ALA A 98 11.55 9.92 10.95
C ALA A 98 10.04 10.18 11.17
N ALA A 99 9.18 9.16 11.10
CA ALA A 99 7.75 9.28 11.35
C ALA A 99 7.44 9.41 12.84
N THR A 100 8.20 8.75 13.72
CA THR A 100 8.10 8.95 15.17
C THR A 100 8.62 10.34 15.57
N GLU A 101 9.76 10.77 15.04
CA GLU A 101 10.34 12.10 15.24
C GLU A 101 9.45 13.21 14.68
N LEU A 102 8.82 13.00 13.51
CA LEU A 102 7.84 13.92 12.94
C LEU A 102 6.56 13.95 13.78
N ARG A 103 6.07 12.80 14.25
CA ARG A 103 4.89 12.72 15.12
C ARG A 103 5.16 13.40 16.47
N ASP A 104 6.36 13.24 17.03
CA ASP A 104 6.79 13.92 18.25
C ASP A 104 7.00 15.44 18.02
N ALA A 105 7.54 15.83 16.87
CA ALA A 105 7.70 17.23 16.48
C ALA A 105 6.37 17.94 16.15
N LEU A 106 5.36 17.18 15.72
CA LEU A 106 3.98 17.62 15.48
C LEU A 106 3.13 17.58 16.76
N ALA A 107 3.42 16.67 17.69
CA ALA A 107 2.73 16.56 18.98
C ALA A 107 3.15 17.63 20.00
N GLY A 108 4.21 18.40 19.74
CA GLY A 108 4.71 19.45 20.62
C GLY A 108 4.82 20.83 19.95
N PRO A 109 4.43 21.94 20.62
CA PRO A 109 4.46 23.28 20.04
C PRO A 109 5.85 23.97 20.00
N SER A 110 6.99 23.31 20.24
CA SER A 110 8.27 24.06 20.41
C SER A 110 9.59 23.31 20.21
N ALA A 111 9.67 22.31 19.33
CA ALA A 111 10.99 21.95 18.80
C ALA A 111 11.43 23.03 17.79
N MET A 112 12.39 23.88 18.17
CA MET A 112 13.00 24.84 17.23
C MET A 112 13.55 24.08 16.04
N LEU A 113 13.09 24.43 14.84
CA LEU A 113 13.67 23.90 13.60
C LEU A 113 15.11 24.44 13.42
N PRO A 114 16.00 23.68 12.78
CA PRO A 114 17.33 24.18 12.43
C PRO A 114 17.24 25.47 11.60
N THR A 115 18.27 26.32 11.69
CA THR A 115 18.33 27.58 10.93
C THR A 115 18.20 27.31 9.42
N GLY A 116 17.25 27.99 8.77
CA GLY A 116 16.95 27.81 7.35
C GLY A 116 15.77 26.88 7.05
N PHE A 117 15.19 26.21 8.04
CA PHE A 117 14.01 25.37 7.89
C PHE A 117 12.75 26.09 8.41
N ALA A 118 11.64 25.96 7.68
CA ALA A 118 10.33 26.47 8.06
C ALA A 118 9.33 25.33 8.23
N ARG A 119 8.38 25.49 9.15
CA ARG A 119 7.27 24.57 9.33
C ARG A 119 6.10 25.09 8.51
N HIS A 120 5.62 24.26 7.58
CA HIS A 120 4.38 24.50 6.86
C HIS A 120 3.42 23.37 7.20
N SER A 121 2.17 23.71 7.52
CA SER A 121 1.08 22.75 7.63
C SER A 121 0.26 22.85 6.36
N SER A 122 0.02 21.71 5.71
CA SER A 122 -0.87 21.61 4.56
C SER A 122 -2.03 20.69 4.88
N ILE A 123 -3.18 20.96 4.30
CA ILE A 123 -4.39 20.16 4.41
C ILE A 123 -4.55 19.38 3.09
N SER A 124 -4.72 18.07 3.18
CA SER A 124 -5.14 17.23 2.05
C SER A 124 -6.53 16.70 2.34
N VAL A 125 -7.35 16.56 1.30
CA VAL A 125 -8.74 16.12 1.43
C VAL A 125 -8.92 14.74 0.81
N SER A 126 -9.61 13.84 1.51
CA SER A 126 -9.91 12.49 1.04
C SER A 126 -11.35 12.11 1.34
N CYS A 127 -11.95 11.33 0.44
CA CYS A 127 -13.30 10.81 0.59
C CYS A 127 -13.38 9.89 1.82
N VAL A 128 -14.37 10.10 2.67
CA VAL A 128 -14.61 9.28 3.86
C VAL A 128 -15.02 7.83 3.52
N CYS A 129 -15.54 7.60 2.31
CA CYS A 129 -16.00 6.29 1.85
C CYS A 129 -14.87 5.47 1.23
N CYS A 130 -14.24 5.99 0.16
CA CYS A 130 -13.28 5.24 -0.66
C CYS A 130 -11.82 5.66 -0.48
N GLU A 131 -11.54 6.59 0.45
CA GLU A 131 -10.22 7.18 0.70
C GLU A 131 -9.59 7.88 -0.52
N TYR A 132 -10.33 8.04 -1.63
CA TYR A 132 -9.88 8.76 -2.81
C TYR A 132 -9.48 10.18 -2.42
N LYS A 133 -8.24 10.57 -2.75
CA LYS A 133 -7.72 11.90 -2.45
C LYS A 133 -8.18 12.85 -3.53
N HIS A 134 -8.59 14.06 -3.16
CA HIS A 134 -8.86 15.08 -4.16
C HIS A 134 -7.58 15.37 -4.96
N ASP A 135 -7.66 15.11 -6.25
CA ASP A 135 -6.73 15.54 -7.28
C ASP A 135 -7.50 16.36 -8.33
N GLU A 136 -6.83 17.30 -8.98
CA GLU A 136 -7.47 18.10 -10.04
C GLU A 136 -7.39 17.39 -11.41
N ASP A 137 -6.50 16.40 -11.57
CA ASP A 137 -6.19 15.75 -12.86
C ASP A 137 -5.56 14.34 -12.70
N GLU A 138 -6.06 13.51 -11.77
CA GLU A 138 -5.65 12.09 -11.57
C GLU A 138 -4.14 11.84 -11.32
N SER A 139 -3.33 12.88 -11.12
CA SER A 139 -1.86 12.76 -11.14
C SER A 139 -1.17 13.32 -9.89
N TYR A 140 -1.81 14.22 -9.12
CA TYR A 140 -1.21 14.82 -7.92
C TYR A 140 -2.26 15.13 -6.85
N THR A 141 -1.96 14.77 -5.59
CA THR A 141 -2.74 15.20 -4.43
C THR A 141 -2.60 16.71 -4.24
N VAL A 142 -3.73 17.41 -4.14
CA VAL A 142 -3.77 18.84 -3.85
C VAL A 142 -3.59 19.09 -2.36
N TYR A 143 -2.80 20.12 -2.04
CA TYR A 143 -2.51 20.55 -0.68
C TYR A 143 -2.97 21.99 -0.51
N PHE A 144 -3.74 22.26 0.54
CA PHE A 144 -4.30 23.57 0.86
C PHE A 144 -3.63 24.17 2.09
N ASP A 145 -3.53 25.50 2.14
CA ASP A 145 -2.97 26.20 3.30
C ASP A 145 -4.01 26.36 4.42
N THR A 146 -5.30 26.38 4.07
CA THR A 146 -6.40 26.61 5.02
C THR A 146 -7.57 25.66 4.81
N LEU A 147 -8.33 25.40 5.89
CA LEU A 147 -9.52 24.55 5.83
C LEU A 147 -10.61 25.19 4.97
N GLU A 148 -10.77 26.51 5.03
CA GLU A 148 -11.76 27.26 4.23
C GLU A 148 -11.51 27.09 2.73
N GLU A 149 -10.25 27.20 2.30
CA GLU A 149 -9.85 26.97 0.91
C GLU A 149 -10.12 25.52 0.49
N ALA A 150 -9.71 24.56 1.32
CA ALA A 150 -9.94 23.13 1.07
C ALA A 150 -11.44 22.82 0.90
N THR A 151 -12.28 23.29 1.82
CA THR A 151 -13.73 23.11 1.79
C THR A 151 -14.36 23.75 0.56
N LYS A 152 -13.95 24.98 0.22
CA LYS A 152 -14.46 25.66 -0.97
C LYS A 152 -14.10 24.89 -2.25
N THR A 153 -12.85 24.50 -2.41
CA THR A 153 -12.38 23.79 -3.61
C THR A 153 -13.09 22.46 -3.79
N VAL A 154 -13.26 21.66 -2.73
CA VAL A 154 -13.93 20.36 -2.86
C VAL A 154 -15.43 20.51 -3.16
N VAL A 155 -16.09 21.55 -2.63
CA VAL A 155 -17.48 21.88 -2.96
C VAL A 155 -17.60 22.33 -4.41
N ASP A 156 -16.68 23.18 -4.88
CA ASP A 156 -16.63 23.63 -6.28
C ASP A 156 -16.37 22.44 -7.24
N ALA A 157 -15.65 21.40 -6.78
CA ALA A 157 -15.44 20.13 -7.47
C ALA A 157 -16.63 19.15 -7.37
N GLY A 158 -17.72 19.53 -6.71
CA GLY A 158 -18.95 18.72 -6.60
C GLY A 158 -18.91 17.64 -5.52
N TRP A 159 -17.97 17.72 -4.56
CA TRP A 159 -17.96 16.84 -3.39
C TRP A 159 -18.96 17.33 -2.34
N THR A 160 -19.52 16.39 -1.57
CA THR A 160 -20.40 16.71 -0.44
C THR A 160 -19.56 16.90 0.81
N VAL A 161 -19.78 17.98 1.55
CA VAL A 161 -19.16 18.25 2.85
C VAL A 161 -20.22 18.13 3.94
N PHE A 162 -19.97 17.32 4.95
CA PHE A 162 -20.89 17.09 6.07
C PHE A 162 -20.64 18.07 7.23
N GLU A 163 -21.58 18.14 8.19
CA GLU A 163 -21.50 19.05 9.35
C GLU A 163 -20.30 18.75 10.28
N ASP A 164 -19.84 17.51 10.31
CA ASP A 164 -18.65 17.08 11.08
C ASP A 164 -17.32 17.38 10.37
N GLY A 165 -17.38 17.95 9.16
CA GLY A 165 -16.21 18.29 8.34
C GLY A 165 -15.70 17.13 7.48
N SER A 166 -16.32 15.94 7.55
CA SER A 166 -16.02 14.86 6.62
C SER A 166 -16.49 15.21 5.21
N VAL A 167 -15.85 14.61 4.21
CA VAL A 167 -16.18 14.86 2.80
C VAL A 167 -16.42 13.55 2.05
N LEU A 168 -17.30 13.61 1.05
CA LEU A 168 -17.66 12.48 0.20
C LEU A 168 -17.52 12.88 -1.26
N CYS A 169 -16.79 12.08 -2.06
CA CYS A 169 -16.58 12.40 -3.46
C CYS A 169 -17.84 12.20 -4.31
N HIS A 170 -17.74 12.57 -5.59
CA HIS A 170 -18.84 12.50 -6.54
C HIS A 170 -19.18 11.07 -7.02
N SER A 171 -18.53 10.01 -6.50
CA SER A 171 -18.87 8.64 -6.91
C SER A 171 -20.36 8.36 -6.61
N ASP A 172 -21.02 7.66 -7.54
CA ASP A 172 -22.43 7.31 -7.44
C ASP A 172 -22.66 5.83 -7.12
N ASP A 173 -21.61 5.12 -6.68
CA ASP A 173 -21.74 3.75 -6.21
C ASP A 173 -22.63 3.63 -4.95
N ALA A 174 -23.09 2.41 -4.68
CA ALA A 174 -24.02 2.15 -3.59
C ALA A 174 -23.49 2.61 -2.23
N GLU A 175 -22.19 2.45 -1.98
CA GLU A 175 -21.55 2.83 -0.71
C GLU A 175 -21.58 4.35 -0.51
N HIS A 176 -21.35 5.13 -1.57
CA HIS A 176 -21.47 6.59 -1.52
C HIS A 176 -22.92 7.05 -1.35
N GLN A 177 -23.88 6.40 -2.02
CA GLN A 177 -25.29 6.77 -1.89
C GLN A 177 -25.85 6.49 -0.48
N GLU A 178 -25.41 5.40 0.16
CA GLU A 178 -25.79 5.08 1.55
C GLU A 178 -25.36 6.20 2.51
N LEU A 179 -24.17 6.77 2.32
CA LEU A 179 -23.66 7.87 3.15
C LEU A 179 -24.29 9.24 2.83
N ARG A 180 -24.76 9.47 1.60
CA ARG A 180 -25.50 10.69 1.24
C ARG A 180 -26.92 10.70 1.78
N THR A 181 -27.51 9.52 1.95
CA THR A 181 -28.86 9.41 2.50
C THR A 181 -28.82 9.98 3.92
N PRO A 182 -29.60 11.02 4.23
CA PRO A 182 -29.62 11.57 5.58
C PRO A 182 -29.88 10.42 6.54
N GLN A 183 -28.91 10.12 7.41
CA GLN A 183 -29.15 9.16 8.47
C GLN A 183 -30.26 9.77 9.30
N GLN A 184 -31.47 9.25 9.09
CA GLN A 184 -32.62 9.61 9.90
C GLN A 184 -32.15 9.41 11.33
N PRO A 185 -32.19 10.45 12.19
CA PRO A 185 -31.58 10.39 13.51
C PRO A 185 -32.10 9.11 14.14
N GLU A 186 -31.18 8.18 14.47
CA GLU A 186 -31.55 6.90 15.05
C GLU A 186 -32.53 7.22 16.16
N GLN A 187 -33.78 6.76 15.99
CA GLN A 187 -34.78 6.95 17.01
C GLN A 187 -34.25 6.17 18.20
N VAL A 188 -33.66 6.88 19.16
CA VAL A 188 -33.15 6.29 20.40
C VAL A 188 -34.33 5.49 20.95
N PRO A 189 -34.23 4.16 21.02
CA PRO A 189 -35.36 3.33 21.44
C PRO A 189 -35.77 3.85 22.81
N VAL A 190 -36.99 4.37 22.89
CA VAL A 190 -37.57 4.85 24.14
C VAL A 190 -37.68 3.63 25.03
N CYS A 191 -36.79 3.51 26.02
CA CYS A 191 -36.88 2.47 27.03
C CYS A 191 -38.27 2.57 27.69
N GLU A 192 -38.99 1.46 27.84
CA GLU A 192 -40.23 1.41 28.62
C GLU A 192 -39.95 2.02 30.02
N GLY A 193 -40.61 3.14 30.32
CA GLY A 193 -40.40 3.94 31.55
C GLY A 193 -39.72 5.31 31.35
N GLN A 194 -39.18 5.60 30.17
CA GLN A 194 -38.55 6.92 29.90
C GLN A 194 -39.59 8.05 29.80
N GLU A 195 -40.83 7.74 29.39
CA GLU A 195 -41.94 8.71 29.41
C GLU A 195 -42.34 9.09 30.85
N GLU A 196 -42.34 8.13 31.79
CA GLU A 196 -42.65 8.40 33.20
C GLU A 196 -41.57 9.26 33.87
N LEU A 197 -40.30 9.01 33.56
CA LEU A 197 -39.17 9.83 34.04
C LEU A 197 -39.22 11.24 33.47
N THR A 198 -39.54 11.40 32.18
CA THR A 198 -39.64 12.72 31.54
C THR A 198 -40.82 13.51 32.11
N ALA A 199 -41.97 12.86 32.35
CA ALA A 199 -43.12 13.46 32.99
C ALA A 199 -42.83 13.87 34.45
N ALA A 200 -42.12 13.03 35.22
CA ALA A 200 -41.75 13.34 36.60
C ALA A 200 -40.79 14.54 36.70
N VAL A 201 -39.80 14.62 35.80
CA VAL A 201 -38.86 15.75 35.75
C VAL A 201 -39.57 17.06 35.40
N ASN A 202 -40.46 17.04 34.41
CA ASN A 202 -41.20 18.25 34.01
C ASN A 202 -42.13 18.74 35.14
N CYS A 203 -42.82 17.83 35.84
CA CYS A 203 -43.66 18.17 36.99
C CYS A 203 -42.84 18.76 38.16
N ALA A 204 -41.63 18.25 38.38
CA ALA A 204 -40.70 18.78 39.39
C ALA A 204 -40.14 20.17 39.04
N LEU A 205 -39.96 20.48 37.77
CA LEU A 205 -39.51 21.81 37.31
C LEU A 205 -40.62 22.87 37.44
N GLU A 206 -41.87 22.51 37.12
CA GLU A 206 -43.02 23.42 37.25
C GLU A 206 -43.35 23.75 38.71
N SER A 207 -43.18 22.80 39.63
CA SER A 207 -43.44 23.02 41.06
C SER A 207 -42.38 23.88 41.77
N ARG A 208 -41.16 24.00 41.22
CA ARG A 208 -40.11 24.90 41.73
C ARG A 208 -40.25 26.35 41.27
N SER A 209 -41.13 26.62 40.31
CA SER A 209 -41.33 27.95 39.72
C SER A 209 -42.49 28.72 40.36
N ARG A 210 -43.07 28.21 41.45
CA ARG A 210 -44.11 28.86 42.27
C ARG A 210 -43.58 29.14 43.67
#